data_AF-A0A150TM15-F1
#
_entry.id   AF-A0A150TM15-F1
#
_cell.length_a   1.000
_cell.length_b   1.000
_cell.length_c   1.000
_cell.angle_alpha   90.00
_cell.angle_beta   90.00
_cell.angle_gamma   90.00
#
_symmetry.space_group_name_H-M   'P 1'
#
loop_
_entity.id
_entity.type
_entity.pdbx_description
1 polymer ?
#
loop_
_entity_poly.entity_id
_entity_poly.type
_entity_poly.pdbx_seq_one_letter_code
_entity_poly.pdbx_strand_id
1 'polypeptide(L)'
;KTETAAAAAKATAAASAAAAAAPAATGAAQAGEKKFECGSKGQKLCPMQAWMKSTMASATSSGDGEKIAAALQYVAGKPPPGMGSWGAISKAGAAKAKAGDIDGAKASCKQCHDLYKEQYKKTMRDRPW
;
A
#
# COMPACT_ATOMS: atom_id res chain seq x y z
N LYS A 1 9.15 56.56 -18.19
CA LYS A 1 8.45 57.36 -17.16
C LYS A 1 7.07 57.71 -17.70
N THR A 2 6.01 57.02 -17.26
CA THR A 2 4.70 57.64 -16.99
C THR A 2 3.89 56.69 -16.10
N GLU A 3 3.56 57.17 -14.91
CA GLU A 3 2.54 56.65 -14.01
C GLU A 3 1.14 56.93 -14.59
N THR A 4 0.14 56.12 -14.24
CA THR A 4 -1.19 56.60 -13.78
C THR A 4 -1.93 55.45 -13.09
N ALA A 5 -2.52 55.80 -11.95
CA ALA A 5 -3.16 54.94 -10.97
C ALA A 5 -4.70 54.90 -11.12
N ALA A 6 -5.30 53.98 -10.36
CA ALA A 6 -6.69 53.94 -9.86
C ALA A 6 -7.78 53.64 -10.93
N ALA A 7 -8.90 52.97 -10.66
CA ALA A 7 -9.60 52.68 -9.41
C ALA A 7 -10.52 51.46 -9.56
N ALA A 8 -10.84 50.88 -8.39
CA ALA A 8 -11.96 50.04 -7.98
C ALA A 8 -13.00 49.48 -8.98
N ALA A 9 -13.28 48.19 -8.84
CA ALA A 9 -14.64 47.66 -8.88
C ALA A 9 -14.77 46.50 -7.88
N LYS A 10 -15.64 46.69 -6.90
CA LYS A 10 -16.02 45.75 -5.85
C LYS A 10 -17.36 45.11 -6.26
N ALA A 11 -17.40 43.81 -6.46
CA ALA A 11 -18.60 42.97 -6.54
C ALA A 11 -18.14 41.51 -6.75
N THR A 12 -18.70 40.45 -6.20
CA THR A 12 -19.65 40.15 -5.12
C THR A 12 -19.40 38.66 -4.90
N ALA A 13 -19.36 38.21 -3.64
CA ALA A 13 -19.25 36.79 -3.34
C ALA A 13 -20.44 36.03 -3.95
N ALA A 14 -20.14 34.96 -4.68
CA ALA A 14 -21.06 33.85 -4.86
C ALA A 14 -20.28 32.57 -4.55
N ALA A 15 -20.32 32.20 -3.27
CA ALA A 15 -19.94 30.88 -2.82
C ALA A 15 -20.84 29.86 -3.54
N SER A 16 -20.26 29.12 -4.48
CA SER A 16 -20.90 27.90 -4.97
C SER A 16 -20.56 26.77 -4.01
N ALA A 17 -21.37 26.68 -2.95
CA ALA A 17 -21.57 25.45 -2.23
C ALA A 17 -22.31 24.48 -3.16
N ALA A 18 -21.55 23.58 -3.79
CA ALA A 18 -22.09 22.35 -4.33
C ALA A 18 -21.37 21.22 -3.60
N ALA A 19 -21.96 20.81 -2.48
CA ALA A 19 -21.68 19.55 -1.83
C ALA A 19 -22.01 18.43 -2.82
N ALA A 20 -21.03 18.04 -3.63
CA ALA A 20 -21.07 16.79 -4.35
C ALA A 20 -20.77 15.69 -3.33
N ALA A 21 -21.83 14.98 -2.98
CA ALA A 21 -21.84 13.84 -2.07
C ALA A 21 -20.61 12.96 -2.31
N ALA A 22 -19.80 12.80 -1.26
CA ALA A 22 -18.81 11.75 -1.21
C ALA A 22 -19.51 10.42 -1.55
N PRO A 23 -18.95 9.57 -2.42
CA PRO A 23 -19.50 8.24 -2.60
C PRO A 23 -19.47 7.57 -1.24
N ALA A 24 -20.65 7.15 -0.77
CA ALA A 24 -20.79 6.35 0.42
C ALA A 24 -19.86 5.14 0.29
N ALA A 25 -18.84 5.10 1.15
CA ALA A 25 -17.99 3.94 1.33
C ALA A 25 -18.91 2.76 1.66
N THR A 26 -19.24 1.98 0.62
CA THR A 26 -20.12 0.84 0.75
C THR A 26 -19.34 -0.21 1.53
N GLY A 27 -19.77 -0.45 2.76
CA GLY A 27 -19.36 -1.61 3.55
C GLY A 27 -17.96 -1.54 4.14
N ALA A 28 -17.70 -0.57 5.02
CA ALA A 28 -16.81 -0.85 6.15
C ALA A 28 -17.53 -1.88 7.03
N ALA A 29 -17.41 -3.16 6.68
CA ALA A 29 -17.73 -4.23 7.60
C ALA A 29 -16.78 -4.08 8.79
N GLN A 30 -17.27 -3.47 9.86
CA GLN A 30 -16.69 -3.60 11.19
C GLN A 30 -16.93 -5.04 11.62
N ALA A 31 -16.12 -5.96 11.10
CA ALA A 31 -16.07 -7.32 11.58
C ALA A 31 -15.30 -7.30 12.91
N GLY A 32 -16.00 -7.62 14.01
CA GLY A 32 -15.35 -8.04 15.25
C GLY A 32 -14.32 -9.13 14.97
N GLU A 33 -13.33 -9.27 15.86
CA GLU A 33 -12.16 -10.15 15.68
C GLU A 33 -12.53 -11.50 15.08
N LYS A 34 -12.28 -11.65 13.79
CA LYS A 34 -12.50 -12.89 13.08
C LYS A 34 -11.43 -13.89 13.54
N LYS A 35 -11.85 -15.04 14.07
CA LYS A 35 -10.94 -16.17 14.29
C LYS A 35 -10.59 -16.76 12.93
N PHE A 36 -9.30 -17.03 12.72
CA PHE A 36 -8.79 -17.60 11.48
C PHE A 36 -8.04 -18.90 11.75
N GLU A 37 -8.33 -19.92 10.97
CA GLU A 37 -7.75 -21.27 11.07
C GLU A 37 -6.37 -21.38 10.36
N CYS A 38 -5.66 -20.25 10.19
CA CYS A 38 -4.39 -20.21 9.48
C CYS A 38 -3.45 -19.12 10.02
N GLY A 39 -2.16 -19.27 9.72
CA GLY A 39 -1.15 -18.22 9.91
C GLY A 39 -0.61 -18.08 11.33
N SER A 40 -1.06 -18.89 12.29
CA SER A 40 -0.41 -19.07 13.60
C SER A 40 0.66 -20.16 13.54
N LYS A 41 1.54 -20.21 14.54
CA LYS A 41 2.59 -21.24 14.64
C LYS A 41 1.93 -22.63 14.69
N GLY A 42 2.39 -23.54 13.82
CA GLY A 42 1.82 -24.89 13.69
C GLY A 42 0.57 -24.99 12.82
N GLN A 43 -0.03 -23.87 12.41
CA GLN A 43 -1.12 -23.87 11.42
C GLN A 43 -0.59 -23.76 10.00
N LYS A 44 -1.42 -24.15 9.03
CA LYS A 44 -1.14 -23.88 7.60
C LYS A 44 -0.93 -22.39 7.37
N LEU A 45 -0.09 -22.05 6.40
CA LEU A 45 0.05 -20.67 5.95
C LEU A 45 -1.29 -20.17 5.41
N CYS A 46 -1.62 -18.93 5.74
CA CYS A 46 -2.76 -18.27 5.11
C CYS A 46 -2.46 -18.00 3.62
N PRO A 47 -3.47 -17.88 2.73
CA PRO A 47 -3.23 -17.81 1.28
C PRO A 47 -2.26 -16.69 0.87
N MET A 48 -2.47 -15.45 1.33
CA MET A 48 -1.54 -14.34 1.03
C MET A 48 -0.15 -14.57 1.64
N GLN A 49 -0.07 -15.15 2.84
CA GLN A 49 1.21 -15.47 3.48
C GLN A 49 1.98 -16.52 2.67
N ALA A 50 1.29 -17.56 2.17
CA ALA A 50 1.87 -18.59 1.32
C ALA A 50 2.35 -18.00 -0.01
N TRP A 51 1.53 -17.17 -0.66
CA TRP A 51 1.89 -16.49 -1.89
C TRP A 51 3.08 -15.54 -1.72
N MET A 52 3.09 -14.72 -0.67
CA MET A 52 4.20 -13.80 -0.42
C MET A 52 5.50 -14.58 -0.19
N LYS A 53 5.43 -15.69 0.57
CA LYS A 53 6.57 -16.58 0.78
C LYS A 53 7.06 -17.18 -0.55
N SER A 54 6.19 -17.74 -1.37
CA SER A 54 6.61 -18.35 -2.65
C SER A 54 7.17 -17.32 -3.63
N THR A 55 6.65 -16.08 -3.59
CA THR A 55 7.08 -14.98 -4.45
C THR A 55 8.44 -14.40 -4.03
N MET A 56 8.65 -14.22 -2.72
CA MET A 56 9.81 -13.46 -2.22
C MET A 56 10.95 -14.32 -1.70
N ALA A 57 10.68 -15.54 -1.20
CA ALA A 57 11.67 -16.28 -0.39
C ALA A 57 12.97 -16.58 -1.14
N SER A 58 12.91 -17.02 -2.40
CA SER A 58 14.12 -17.30 -3.18
C SER A 58 14.93 -16.02 -3.42
N ALA A 59 14.27 -14.92 -3.78
CA ALA A 59 14.90 -13.64 -4.03
C ALA A 59 15.58 -13.08 -2.76
N THR A 60 14.87 -13.03 -1.63
CA THR A 60 15.44 -12.52 -0.37
C THR A 60 16.53 -13.40 0.21
N SER A 61 16.43 -14.73 0.09
CA SER A 61 17.50 -15.65 0.53
C SER A 61 18.74 -15.59 -0.34
N SER A 62 18.61 -15.19 -1.62
CA SER A 62 19.76 -15.08 -2.52
C SER A 62 20.61 -13.82 -2.31
N GLY A 63 20.07 -12.78 -1.66
CA GLY A 63 20.73 -11.48 -1.53
C GLY A 63 20.90 -10.71 -2.85
N ASP A 64 20.35 -11.23 -3.94
CA ASP A 64 20.47 -10.68 -5.29
C ASP A 64 19.48 -9.53 -5.50
N GLY A 65 20.00 -8.32 -5.64
CA GLY A 65 19.21 -7.10 -5.81
C GLY A 65 18.31 -7.11 -7.05
N GLU A 66 18.74 -7.73 -8.15
CA GLU A 66 17.94 -7.83 -9.37
C GLU A 66 16.76 -8.79 -9.17
N LYS A 67 17.00 -9.95 -8.53
CA LYS A 67 15.91 -10.89 -8.17
C LYS A 67 14.93 -10.26 -7.19
N ILE A 68 15.42 -9.54 -6.18
CA ILE A 68 14.59 -8.83 -5.20
C ILE A 68 13.75 -7.75 -5.90
N ALA A 69 14.36 -6.98 -6.80
CA ALA A 69 13.65 -5.95 -7.56
C ALA A 69 12.54 -6.54 -8.43
N ALA A 70 12.81 -7.63 -9.16
CA ALA A 70 11.82 -8.30 -10.00
C ALA A 70 10.65 -8.85 -9.16
N ALA A 71 10.95 -9.50 -8.03
CA ALA A 71 9.94 -10.02 -7.12
C ALA A 71 9.07 -8.89 -6.52
N LEU A 72 9.68 -7.79 -6.09
CA LEU A 72 8.97 -6.63 -5.56
C LEU A 72 8.10 -5.93 -6.61
N GLN A 73 8.52 -5.87 -7.87
CA GLN A 73 7.68 -5.37 -8.95
C GLN A 73 6.45 -6.24 -9.18
N TYR A 74 6.62 -7.57 -9.15
CA TYR A 74 5.50 -8.50 -9.22
C TYR A 74 4.52 -8.32 -8.06
N VAL A 75 5.05 -8.16 -6.84
CA VAL A 75 4.24 -7.85 -5.64
C VAL A 75 3.47 -6.53 -5.80
N ALA A 76 4.10 -5.49 -6.36
CA ALA A 76 3.48 -4.19 -6.55
C ALA A 76 2.23 -4.23 -7.46
N GLY A 77 2.17 -5.18 -8.38
CA GLY A 77 1.05 -5.38 -9.30
C GLY A 77 -0.17 -6.08 -8.70
N LYS A 78 -0.08 -6.55 -7.44
CA LYS A 78 -1.16 -7.29 -6.76
C LYS A 78 -1.51 -6.68 -5.40
N PRO A 79 -2.00 -5.43 -5.35
CA PRO A 79 -2.40 -4.80 -4.09
C PRO A 79 -3.65 -5.50 -3.51
N PRO A 80 -3.65 -5.84 -2.21
CA PRO A 80 -4.87 -6.26 -1.53
C PRO A 80 -5.88 -5.11 -1.42
N PRO A 81 -7.19 -5.38 -1.37
CA PRO A 81 -8.21 -4.35 -1.14
C PRO A 81 -7.92 -3.55 0.14
N GLY A 82 -8.05 -2.23 0.08
CA GLY A 82 -7.82 -1.36 1.24
C GLY A 82 -6.35 -1.15 1.63
N MET A 83 -5.37 -1.51 0.79
CA MET A 83 -3.94 -1.27 1.02
C MET A 83 -3.36 -0.31 -0.03
N GLY A 84 -3.82 0.94 -0.05
CA GLY A 84 -3.55 1.90 -1.13
C GLY A 84 -2.07 2.21 -1.40
N SER A 85 -1.21 2.16 -0.37
CA SER A 85 0.22 2.44 -0.52
C SER A 85 1.05 1.19 -0.89
N TRP A 86 0.44 0.02 -0.98
CA TRP A 86 1.11 -1.25 -1.27
C TRP A 86 2.00 -1.18 -2.51
N GLY A 87 1.40 -0.80 -3.65
CA GLY A 87 2.14 -0.76 -4.92
C GLY A 87 3.28 0.25 -4.90
N ALA A 88 3.09 1.40 -4.24
CA ALA A 88 4.12 2.44 -4.14
C ALA A 88 5.30 1.98 -3.28
N ILE A 89 5.04 1.38 -2.11
CA ILE A 89 6.08 0.88 -1.19
C ILE A 89 6.87 -0.26 -1.85
N SER A 90 6.18 -1.19 -2.51
CA SER A 90 6.83 -2.30 -3.23
C SER A 90 7.71 -1.80 -4.38
N LYS A 91 7.24 -0.84 -5.19
CA LYS A 91 8.04 -0.20 -6.25
C LYS A 91 9.26 0.53 -5.68
N ALA A 92 9.10 1.24 -4.56
CA ALA A 92 10.21 1.94 -3.91
C ALA A 92 11.28 0.94 -3.39
N GLY A 93 10.86 -0.20 -2.84
CA GLY A 93 11.79 -1.27 -2.47
C GLY A 93 12.49 -1.88 -3.69
N ALA A 94 11.75 -2.09 -4.79
CA ALA A 94 12.33 -2.61 -6.03
C ALA A 94 13.40 -1.68 -6.60
N ALA A 95 13.16 -0.36 -6.59
CA ALA A 95 14.12 0.64 -7.04
C ALA A 95 15.41 0.61 -6.21
N LYS A 96 15.29 0.49 -4.88
CA LYS A 96 16.45 0.38 -3.98
C LYS A 96 17.23 -0.91 -4.21
N ALA A 97 16.53 -2.05 -4.32
CA ALA A 97 17.16 -3.34 -4.61
C ALA A 97 17.94 -3.30 -5.94
N LYS A 98 17.36 -2.70 -6.98
CA LYS A 98 18.01 -2.51 -8.28
C LYS A 98 19.24 -1.59 -8.22
N ALA A 99 19.25 -0.64 -7.30
CA ALA A 99 20.40 0.23 -7.04
C ALA A 99 21.48 -0.44 -6.17
N GLY A 100 21.33 -1.72 -5.78
CA GLY A 100 22.22 -2.40 -4.85
C GLY A 100 21.98 -2.05 -3.38
N ASP A 101 21.01 -1.20 -3.07
CA ASP A 101 20.60 -0.85 -1.72
C ASP A 101 19.64 -1.90 -1.14
N ILE A 102 20.23 -3.05 -0.76
CA ILE A 102 19.48 -4.18 -0.21
C ILE A 102 18.85 -3.84 1.15
N ASP A 103 19.52 -3.05 1.98
CA ASP A 103 19.00 -2.68 3.29
C ASP A 103 17.85 -1.68 3.18
N GLY A 104 17.90 -0.74 2.24
CA GLY A 104 16.76 0.10 1.93
C GLY A 104 15.60 -0.67 1.28
N ALA A 105 15.86 -1.71 0.50
CA ALA A 105 14.81 -2.64 0.05
C ALA A 105 14.15 -3.35 1.25
N LYS A 106 14.94 -3.86 2.21
CA LYS A 106 14.41 -4.44 3.46
C LYS A 106 13.61 -3.44 4.29
N ALA A 107 14.03 -2.18 4.34
CA ALA A 107 13.27 -1.12 5.00
C ALA A 107 11.89 -0.94 4.37
N SER A 108 11.78 -1.09 3.04
CA SER A 108 10.49 -1.05 2.33
C SER A 108 9.62 -2.27 2.68
N CYS A 109 10.21 -3.46 2.83
CA CYS A 109 9.49 -4.65 3.34
C CYS A 109 8.94 -4.41 4.75
N LYS A 110 9.76 -3.83 5.64
CA LYS A 110 9.35 -3.47 7.01
C LYS A 110 8.21 -2.45 6.98
N GLN A 111 8.33 -1.38 6.20
CA GLN A 111 7.30 -0.35 6.08
C GLN A 111 5.96 -0.95 5.61
N CYS A 112 5.96 -1.81 4.59
CA CYS A 112 4.74 -2.47 4.12
C CYS A 112 4.11 -3.34 5.21
N HIS A 113 4.92 -4.12 5.92
CA HIS A 113 4.44 -4.97 7.01
C HIS A 113 3.92 -4.16 8.21
N ASP A 114 4.59 -3.08 8.59
CA ASP A 114 4.14 -2.24 9.71
C ASP A 114 2.79 -1.57 9.41
N LEU A 115 2.59 -1.13 8.16
CA LEU A 115 1.33 -0.52 7.73
C LEU A 115 0.17 -1.52 7.68
N TYR A 116 0.40 -2.75 7.16
CA TYR A 116 -0.70 -3.60 6.73
C TYR A 116 -0.82 -4.95 7.43
N LYS A 117 0.20 -5.41 8.15
CA LYS A 117 0.19 -6.75 8.76
C LYS A 117 -0.92 -6.90 9.79
N GLU A 118 -1.18 -5.90 10.62
CA GLU A 118 -2.24 -5.97 11.62
C GLU A 118 -3.63 -5.90 10.99
N GLN A 119 -3.85 -5.03 9.99
CA GLN A 119 -5.09 -5.01 9.21
C GLN A 119 -5.34 -6.37 8.56
N TYR A 120 -4.32 -6.95 7.91
CA TYR A 120 -4.40 -8.26 7.30
C TYR A 120 -4.77 -9.35 8.31
N LYS A 121 -4.09 -9.38 9.47
CA LYS A 121 -4.34 -10.36 10.54
C LYS A 121 -5.77 -10.30 11.07
N LYS A 122 -6.38 -9.12 11.10
CA LYS A 122 -7.74 -8.90 11.61
C LYS A 122 -8.83 -9.18 10.57
N THR A 123 -8.56 -8.92 9.29
CA THR A 123 -9.64 -8.81 8.29
C THR A 123 -9.50 -9.72 7.07
N MET A 124 -8.32 -10.27 6.79
CA MET A 124 -8.03 -10.86 5.47
C MET A 124 -7.24 -12.18 5.49
N ARG A 125 -7.04 -12.80 6.65
CA ARG A 125 -6.23 -14.03 6.77
C ARG A 125 -6.76 -15.19 5.93
N ASP A 126 -8.06 -15.34 5.77
CA ASP A 126 -8.66 -16.40 4.95
C ASP A 126 -8.97 -15.98 3.51
N ARG A 127 -8.63 -14.75 3.12
CA ARG A 127 -8.88 -14.25 1.76
C ARG A 127 -8.11 -15.10 0.74
N PRO A 128 -8.79 -15.63 -0.30
CA PRO A 128 -8.12 -16.31 -1.41
C PRO A 128 -7.11 -15.40 -2.10
N TRP A 129 -6.04 -16.01 -2.64
CA TRP A 129 -4.94 -15.30 -3.28
C TRP A 129 -4.52 -15.93 -4.60
#